data_AF-A0A6L7KPN3-F1
#
_entry.id   AF-A0A6L7KPN3-F1
#
_cell.length_a   1.000
_cell.length_b   1.000
_cell.length_c   1.000
_cell.angle_alpha   90.00
_cell.angle_beta   90.00
_cell.angle_gamma   90.00
#
_symmetry.space_group_name_H-M   'P 1'
#
loop_
_entity.id
_entity.type
_entity.pdbx_description
1 polymer ?
#
loop_
_entity_poly.entity_id
_entity_poly.type
_entity_poly.pdbx_seq_one_letter_code
_entity_poly.pdbx_strand_id
1 'polypeptide(L)'
;MAASSALRRLACGLAVLQFLLPAAWASDQPLSAIDWLSDSVAQPQAEPVPKDVAPLAALPSEIAVLPLDGNTPDSAGLLPAEQLGLDPGLWGRSSAADLARALSTLPDGTNAPPVLNRFLRDLLTAEFDPPIDAAIDDRFFLARIDRLLSMGHLREADELIRRVGPEESRRFRRAFDIALLMGTETEACRIIESAPDISPTYPARIFCLARLGNWQVAALTLGNAEALGILTPEEEGLLLHFLDPDLFEGDSLPAPPRLPSPLQFRLFEAVGDRIPTEQLPV
;
A
#
# COMPACT_ATOMS: atom_id res chain seq x y z
N MET A 1 52.75 73.87 -24.83
CA MET A 1 52.72 75.33 -25.04
C MET A 1 51.48 75.66 -25.85
N ALA A 2 50.62 76.54 -25.31
CA ALA A 2 49.35 77.06 -25.86
C ALA A 2 48.23 76.01 -26.09
N ALA A 3 46.97 76.18 -25.68
CA ALA A 3 46.23 77.22 -24.95
C ALA A 3 44.92 76.52 -24.43
N SER A 4 44.48 76.64 -23.17
CA SER A 4 43.64 77.72 -22.60
C SER A 4 42.73 78.39 -23.65
N SER A 5 41.42 78.60 -23.52
CA SER A 5 40.52 78.64 -22.37
C SER A 5 39.16 79.11 -22.89
N ALA A 6 38.10 78.40 -22.52
CA ALA A 6 36.97 78.94 -21.76
C ALA A 6 36.03 80.03 -22.35
N LEU A 7 34.75 79.63 -22.39
CA LEU A 7 33.52 80.35 -22.01
C LEU A 7 32.94 81.48 -22.88
N ARG A 8 31.67 81.27 -23.28
CA ARG A 8 30.52 82.19 -23.09
C ARG A 8 29.22 81.36 -23.18
N ARG A 9 28.60 80.99 -22.05
CA ARG A 9 27.53 81.68 -21.28
C ARG A 9 26.17 81.72 -22.02
N LEU A 10 25.20 80.89 -21.55
CA LEU A 10 23.94 81.27 -20.85
C LEU A 10 22.87 81.84 -21.81
N ALA A 11 21.59 81.50 -21.81
CA ALA A 11 20.63 80.86 -20.89
C ALA A 11 19.47 80.32 -21.78
N CYS A 12 18.52 79.46 -21.38
CA CYS A 12 17.56 79.52 -20.28
C CYS A 12 16.86 78.14 -20.27
N GLY A 13 16.79 77.42 -19.14
CA GLY A 13 15.59 77.38 -18.29
C GLY A 13 14.73 76.15 -18.63
N LEU A 14 14.97 75.01 -17.98
CA LEU A 14 14.15 74.42 -16.89
C LEU A 14 12.72 74.08 -17.33
N ALA A 15 12.07 72.95 -17.04
CA ALA A 15 12.33 71.64 -16.41
C ALA A 15 10.92 70.95 -16.48
N VAL A 16 10.66 69.64 -16.52
CA VAL A 16 10.83 68.58 -15.49
C VAL A 16 9.90 67.41 -15.90
N LEU A 17 10.41 66.15 -15.79
CA LEU A 17 9.79 64.84 -15.44
C LEU A 17 8.48 64.36 -16.17
N GLN A 18 8.14 63.07 -16.36
CA GLN A 18 8.58 61.75 -15.87
C GLN A 18 7.84 60.62 -16.66
N PHE A 19 8.56 59.54 -17.00
CA PHE A 19 8.28 58.09 -16.76
C PHE A 19 6.97 57.32 -17.16
N LEU A 20 7.19 56.03 -17.52
CA LEU A 20 6.29 54.82 -17.56
C LEU A 20 5.40 54.67 -18.82
N LEU A 21 5.07 53.51 -19.44
CA LEU A 21 5.29 52.04 -19.35
C LEU A 21 4.73 51.44 -20.69
N PRO A 22 5.03 50.20 -21.11
CA PRO A 22 4.47 49.58 -22.32
C PRO A 22 3.12 48.90 -22.04
N ALA A 23 2.10 49.12 -22.89
CA ALA A 23 0.81 48.46 -22.80
C ALA A 23 0.61 47.46 -23.96
N ALA A 24 0.25 46.24 -23.58
CA ALA A 24 0.02 45.08 -24.42
C ALA A 24 -1.21 45.24 -25.32
N TRP A 25 -1.11 44.67 -26.54
CA TRP A 25 -2.24 44.45 -27.42
C TRP A 25 -2.96 43.17 -26.99
N ALA A 26 -4.19 43.30 -26.53
CA ALA A 26 -5.08 42.18 -26.26
C ALA A 26 -5.86 41.80 -27.53
N SER A 27 -5.92 40.50 -27.73
CA SER A 27 -6.51 39.73 -28.82
C SER A 27 -8.04 39.83 -28.94
N ASP A 28 -8.48 39.93 -30.19
CA ASP A 28 -9.62 39.29 -30.85
C ASP A 28 -10.73 38.70 -29.95
N GLN A 29 -11.86 39.40 -29.88
CA GLN A 29 -13.11 38.84 -29.33
C GLN A 29 -13.74 37.90 -30.37
N PRO A 30 -14.18 36.69 -29.98
CA PRO A 30 -14.91 35.82 -30.89
C PRO A 30 -16.25 36.46 -31.26
N LEU A 31 -16.56 36.46 -32.56
CA LEU A 31 -17.85 36.88 -33.13
C LEU A 31 -18.98 35.99 -32.57
N SER A 32 -19.63 36.47 -31.51
CA SER A 32 -20.86 35.90 -30.95
C SER A 32 -21.96 35.92 -32.01
N ALA A 33 -22.37 34.76 -32.52
CA ALA A 33 -23.34 34.62 -33.61
C ALA A 33 -24.80 34.90 -33.22
N ILE A 34 -25.08 35.59 -32.12
CA ILE A 34 -26.44 35.85 -31.66
C ILE A 34 -26.53 37.25 -31.02
N ASP A 35 -26.96 38.21 -31.83
CA ASP A 35 -26.98 39.66 -31.57
C ASP A 35 -28.27 40.16 -30.88
N TRP A 36 -29.08 39.25 -30.32
CA TRP A 36 -30.36 39.60 -29.67
C TRP A 36 -30.44 39.22 -28.19
N LEU A 37 -29.35 38.71 -27.62
CA LEU A 37 -29.27 38.36 -26.19
C LEU A 37 -28.51 39.42 -25.36
N SER A 38 -28.40 40.65 -25.85
CA SER A 38 -27.69 41.74 -25.17
C SER A 38 -28.50 43.03 -25.24
N ASP A 39 -29.46 43.16 -24.33
CA ASP A 39 -29.68 44.40 -23.56
C ASP A 39 -30.97 44.25 -22.75
N SER A 40 -30.83 43.79 -21.51
CA SER A 40 -31.75 44.05 -20.38
C SER A 40 -31.23 43.30 -19.16
N VAL A 41 -30.39 43.93 -18.33
CA VAL A 41 -30.54 44.03 -16.86
C VAL A 41 -29.35 44.84 -16.33
N ALA A 42 -29.65 45.98 -15.72
CA ALA A 42 -28.72 46.87 -15.04
C ALA A 42 -27.96 46.14 -13.91
N GLN A 43 -26.68 46.47 -13.72
CA GLN A 43 -25.90 46.00 -12.57
C GLN A 43 -26.58 46.40 -11.25
N PRO A 44 -26.94 45.44 -10.38
CA PRO A 44 -27.37 45.78 -9.03
C PRO A 44 -26.19 46.38 -8.27
N GLN A 45 -26.39 47.55 -7.66
CA GLN A 45 -25.47 48.04 -6.63
C GLN A 45 -25.44 47.00 -5.49
N ALA A 46 -24.25 46.56 -5.10
CA ALA A 46 -24.08 45.59 -4.02
C ALA A 46 -24.57 46.19 -2.69
N GLU A 47 -25.68 45.68 -2.18
CA GLU A 47 -26.04 45.82 -0.77
C GLU A 47 -25.01 45.05 0.08
N PRO A 48 -24.59 45.56 1.25
CA PRO A 48 -23.71 44.83 2.14
C PRO A 48 -24.44 43.58 2.65
N VAL A 49 -23.94 42.41 2.25
CA VAL A 49 -24.44 41.10 2.69
C VAL A 49 -24.36 41.04 4.22
N PRO A 50 -25.47 40.73 4.93
CA PRO A 50 -25.41 40.42 6.36
C PRO A 50 -24.48 39.22 6.58
N LYS A 51 -23.50 39.36 7.47
CA LYS A 51 -22.71 38.22 7.93
C LYS A 51 -23.61 37.34 8.79
N ASP A 52 -24.16 36.30 8.18
CA ASP A 52 -24.76 35.12 8.81
C ASP A 52 -24.66 34.02 7.74
N VAL A 53 -24.12 32.82 7.96
CA VAL A 53 -24.10 31.92 9.11
C VAL A 53 -22.78 31.12 9.01
N ALA A 54 -22.23 30.63 10.13
CA ALA A 54 -21.16 29.64 10.09
C ALA A 54 -21.50 28.51 9.10
N PRO A 55 -20.56 27.99 8.30
CA PRO A 55 -20.88 26.91 7.38
C PRO A 55 -21.50 25.77 8.18
N LEU A 56 -22.73 25.41 7.83
CA LEU A 56 -23.28 24.10 8.15
C LEU A 56 -22.18 23.09 7.80
N ALA A 57 -21.83 22.26 8.78
CA ALA A 57 -20.71 21.33 8.79
C ALA A 57 -20.23 20.93 7.39
N ALA A 58 -18.92 21.09 7.15
CA ALA A 58 -18.26 20.64 5.94
C ALA A 58 -18.80 19.26 5.54
N LEU A 59 -19.37 19.18 4.34
CA LEU A 59 -19.71 17.89 3.74
C LEU A 59 -18.45 17.01 3.80
N PRO A 60 -18.55 15.72 4.20
CA PRO A 60 -17.39 14.84 4.20
C PRO A 60 -16.72 14.90 2.82
N SER A 61 -15.41 15.14 2.80
CA SER A 61 -14.64 15.44 1.59
C SER A 61 -14.50 14.25 0.64
N GLU A 62 -14.97 13.07 1.05
CA GLU A 62 -14.96 11.86 0.24
C GLU A 62 -16.31 11.17 0.36
N ILE A 63 -17.03 11.09 -0.77
CA ILE A 63 -18.23 10.26 -0.91
C ILE A 63 -17.73 8.89 -1.37
N ALA A 64 -17.58 7.95 -0.43
CA ALA A 64 -17.33 6.55 -0.76
C ALA A 64 -18.67 5.90 -1.15
N VAL A 65 -18.75 5.39 -2.38
CA VAL A 65 -19.91 4.63 -2.86
C VAL A 65 -19.66 3.16 -2.56
N LEU A 66 -20.35 2.62 -1.55
CA LEU A 66 -20.46 1.17 -1.37
C LEU A 66 -21.56 0.65 -2.30
N PRO A 67 -21.35 -0.45 -3.04
CA PRO A 67 -22.47 -1.22 -3.54
C PRO A 67 -23.29 -1.68 -2.32
N LEU A 68 -24.63 -1.60 -2.40
CA LEU A 68 -25.51 -2.05 -1.31
C LEU A 68 -25.25 -3.51 -0.91
N ASP A 69 -24.72 -4.31 -1.85
CA ASP A 69 -24.37 -5.73 -1.69
C ASP A 69 -22.85 -5.97 -1.84
N GLY A 70 -22.04 -4.93 -1.71
CA GLY A 70 -20.60 -5.00 -1.89
C GLY A 70 -19.93 -5.64 -0.68
N ASN A 71 -19.63 -6.94 -0.76
CA ASN A 71 -18.86 -7.64 0.25
C ASN A 71 -17.49 -6.96 0.39
N THR A 72 -17.29 -6.16 1.44
CA THR A 72 -15.99 -5.54 1.71
C THR A 72 -15.05 -6.60 2.29
N PRO A 73 -13.73 -6.45 2.12
CA PRO A 73 -12.77 -7.36 2.76
C PRO A 73 -13.03 -7.50 4.28
N ASP A 74 -13.35 -6.39 4.95
CA ASP A 74 -13.56 -6.38 6.40
C ASP A 74 -14.81 -7.13 6.87
N SER A 75 -15.84 -7.27 6.02
CA SER A 75 -17.03 -8.06 6.35
C SER A 75 -16.81 -9.56 6.16
N ALA A 76 -15.66 -10.00 5.64
CA ALA A 76 -15.41 -11.42 5.44
C ALA A 76 -15.34 -12.19 6.76
N GLY A 77 -16.03 -13.33 6.81
CA GLY A 77 -15.99 -14.27 7.92
C GLY A 77 -16.26 -15.71 7.50
N LEU A 78 -15.97 -16.63 8.42
CA LEU A 78 -16.17 -18.08 8.28
C LEU A 78 -17.40 -18.56 9.06
N LEU A 79 -17.85 -17.78 10.04
CA LEU A 79 -18.97 -18.06 10.93
C LEU A 79 -19.64 -16.74 11.34
N PRO A 80 -20.96 -16.70 11.58
CA PRO A 80 -21.65 -15.48 12.02
C PRO A 80 -21.30 -15.12 13.48
N ALA A 81 -21.22 -13.81 13.79
CA ALA A 81 -20.92 -13.27 15.12
C ALA A 81 -21.84 -13.80 16.23
N GLU A 82 -23.11 -14.07 15.90
CA GLU A 82 -24.12 -14.54 16.86
C GLU A 82 -23.80 -15.93 17.42
N GLN A 83 -23.04 -16.76 16.69
CA GLN A 83 -22.56 -18.04 17.21
C GLN A 83 -21.54 -17.86 18.36
N LEU A 84 -20.89 -16.69 18.43
CA LEU A 84 -20.01 -16.30 19.54
C LEU A 84 -20.78 -15.57 20.64
N GLY A 85 -22.08 -15.32 20.47
CA GLY A 85 -22.88 -14.48 21.37
C GLY A 85 -22.47 -13.01 21.34
N LEU A 86 -21.87 -12.56 20.24
CA LEU A 86 -21.43 -11.17 20.04
C LEU A 86 -22.39 -10.41 19.13
N ASP A 87 -22.44 -9.10 19.32
CA ASP A 87 -23.22 -8.20 18.46
C ASP A 87 -22.55 -8.08 17.08
N PRO A 88 -23.28 -8.24 15.95
CA PRO A 88 -22.72 -8.09 14.61
C PRO A 88 -22.06 -6.72 14.39
N GLY A 89 -22.57 -5.67 15.04
CA GLY A 89 -22.08 -4.29 14.96
C GLY A 89 -20.83 -4.00 15.80
N LEU A 90 -20.14 -5.02 16.34
CA LEU A 90 -19.00 -4.86 17.24
C LEU A 90 -17.93 -3.87 16.73
N TRP A 91 -17.62 -3.92 15.43
CA TRP A 91 -16.59 -3.08 14.79
C TRP A 91 -17.14 -1.80 14.15
N GLY A 92 -18.44 -1.76 13.83
CA GLY A 92 -19.03 -0.78 12.90
C GLY A 92 -18.95 0.69 13.34
N ARG A 93 -18.57 0.96 14.60
CA ARG A 93 -18.39 2.32 15.14
C ARG A 93 -16.93 2.77 15.20
N SER A 94 -15.98 1.91 14.83
CA SER A 94 -14.54 2.18 14.85
C SER A 94 -14.01 2.38 13.43
N SER A 95 -12.85 3.04 13.32
CA SER A 95 -12.10 3.09 12.06
C SER A 95 -11.30 1.79 11.88
N ALA A 96 -11.11 1.37 10.64
CA ALA A 96 -10.26 0.24 10.28
C ALA A 96 -8.83 0.46 10.79
N ALA A 97 -8.37 1.72 10.81
CA ALA A 97 -7.05 2.11 11.30
C ALA A 97 -6.87 1.85 12.80
N ASP A 98 -7.86 2.23 13.60
CA ASP A 98 -7.78 2.06 15.05
C ASP A 98 -7.88 0.59 15.44
N LEU A 99 -8.73 -0.19 14.75
CA LEU A 99 -8.85 -1.62 14.97
C LEU A 99 -7.58 -2.37 14.55
N ALA A 100 -7.02 -2.06 13.38
CA ALA A 100 -5.76 -2.64 12.92
C ALA A 100 -4.62 -2.35 13.91
N ARG A 101 -4.55 -1.11 14.42
CA ARG A 101 -3.57 -0.73 15.44
C ARG A 101 -3.78 -1.50 16.73
N ALA A 102 -5.03 -1.59 17.22
CA ALA A 102 -5.36 -2.34 18.41
C ALA A 102 -4.89 -3.80 18.30
N LEU A 103 -5.19 -4.47 17.18
CA LEU A 103 -4.72 -5.84 16.92
C LEU A 103 -3.20 -5.97 16.90
N SER A 104 -2.49 -5.05 16.22
CA SER A 104 -1.03 -5.07 16.13
C SER A 104 -0.31 -4.85 17.47
N THR A 105 -0.99 -4.21 18.43
CA THR A 105 -0.43 -3.92 19.76
C THR A 105 -0.72 -5.02 20.79
N LEU A 106 -1.52 -6.03 20.44
CA LEU A 106 -1.76 -7.17 21.31
C LEU A 106 -0.46 -7.95 21.51
N PRO A 107 -0.15 -8.40 22.75
CA PRO A 107 1.01 -9.26 22.98
C PRO A 107 0.99 -10.50 22.09
N ASP A 108 2.17 -10.96 21.70
CA ASP A 108 2.31 -12.24 21.00
C ASP A 108 1.76 -13.36 21.90
N GLY A 109 0.81 -14.12 21.36
CA GLY A 109 -0.06 -15.04 22.12
C GLY A 109 0.66 -16.19 22.81
N THR A 110 1.98 -16.30 22.67
CA THR A 110 2.85 -17.33 23.25
C THR A 110 2.69 -17.47 24.76
N ASN A 111 2.48 -16.37 25.48
CA ASN A 111 2.29 -16.36 26.94
C ASN A 111 0.81 -16.26 27.37
N ALA A 112 -0.12 -16.20 26.41
CA ALA A 112 -1.53 -16.07 26.71
C ALA A 112 -2.17 -17.44 27.05
N PRO A 113 -3.20 -17.49 27.92
CA PRO A 113 -3.94 -18.72 28.17
C PRO A 113 -4.53 -19.30 26.86
N PRO A 114 -4.53 -20.63 26.64
CA PRO A 114 -5.06 -21.23 25.42
C PRO A 114 -6.52 -20.86 25.10
N VAL A 115 -7.33 -20.60 26.13
CA VAL A 115 -8.73 -20.16 25.98
C VAL A 115 -8.81 -18.76 25.36
N LEU A 116 -7.88 -17.87 25.69
CA LEU A 116 -7.84 -16.51 25.14
C LEU A 116 -7.41 -16.54 23.68
N ASN A 117 -6.40 -17.33 23.33
CA ASN A 117 -5.97 -17.50 21.93
C ASN A 117 -7.08 -18.11 21.08
N ARG A 118 -7.80 -19.11 21.63
CA ARG A 118 -8.97 -19.69 20.97
C ARG A 118 -10.04 -18.64 20.70
N PHE A 119 -10.42 -17.88 21.72
CA PHE A 119 -11.43 -16.83 21.58
C PHE A 119 -10.97 -15.75 20.58
N LEU A 120 -9.71 -15.34 20.62
CA LEU A 120 -9.17 -14.36 19.68
C LEU A 120 -9.23 -14.89 18.24
N ARG A 121 -8.84 -16.14 17.99
CA ARG A 121 -9.01 -16.75 16.66
C ARG A 121 -10.49 -16.74 16.24
N ASP A 122 -11.39 -17.16 17.10
CA ASP A 122 -12.83 -17.20 16.80
C ASP A 122 -13.36 -15.80 16.47
N LEU A 123 -12.98 -14.80 17.26
CA LEU A 123 -13.28 -13.39 17.03
C LEU A 123 -12.71 -12.87 15.69
N LEU A 124 -11.49 -13.26 15.33
CA LEU A 124 -10.85 -12.82 14.09
C LEU A 124 -11.35 -13.55 12.84
N THR A 125 -12.06 -14.67 12.99
CA THR A 125 -12.60 -15.46 11.87
C THR A 125 -14.10 -15.26 11.68
N ALA A 126 -14.80 -14.69 12.66
CA ALA A 126 -16.21 -14.40 12.55
C ALA A 126 -16.54 -13.24 11.59
N GLU A 127 -17.73 -13.30 11.04
CA GLU A 127 -18.38 -12.28 10.22
C GLU A 127 -19.02 -11.23 11.12
N PHE A 128 -18.69 -9.97 10.87
CA PHE A 128 -19.21 -8.80 11.59
C PHE A 128 -19.51 -7.70 10.58
N ASP A 129 -20.34 -6.74 10.99
CA ASP A 129 -20.51 -5.49 10.25
C ASP A 129 -19.14 -4.80 10.15
N PRO A 130 -18.76 -4.33 8.95
CA PRO A 130 -17.43 -3.80 8.73
C PRO A 130 -17.24 -2.44 9.43
N PRO A 131 -15.99 -2.00 9.68
CA PRO A 131 -15.68 -0.66 10.18
C PRO A 131 -16.28 0.45 9.32
N ILE A 132 -16.42 1.65 9.89
CA ILE A 132 -17.12 2.79 9.25
C ILE A 132 -16.51 3.23 7.90
N ASP A 133 -15.23 2.92 7.69
CA ASP A 133 -14.39 3.30 6.55
C ASP A 133 -13.95 2.11 5.68
N ALA A 134 -14.53 0.91 5.86
CA ALA A 134 -14.15 -0.32 5.14
C ALA A 134 -14.34 -0.27 3.61
N ALA A 135 -15.04 0.75 3.12
CA ALA A 135 -15.24 1.04 1.70
C ALA A 135 -13.94 1.26 0.93
N ILE A 136 -12.99 1.90 1.60
CA ILE A 136 -11.80 2.49 1.01
C ILE A 136 -10.52 1.88 1.58
N ASP A 137 -10.65 1.06 2.63
CA ASP A 137 -9.53 0.69 3.48
C ASP A 137 -9.70 -0.72 4.08
N ASP A 138 -9.03 -1.70 3.48
CA ASP A 138 -9.02 -3.10 3.92
C ASP A 138 -7.96 -3.41 5.00
N ARG A 139 -7.43 -2.39 5.66
CA ARG A 139 -6.33 -2.57 6.62
C ARG A 139 -6.72 -3.40 7.83
N PHE A 140 -7.98 -3.36 8.26
CA PHE A 140 -8.42 -4.18 9.37
C PHE A 140 -8.47 -5.66 8.98
N PHE A 141 -8.94 -5.97 7.78
CA PHE A 141 -8.89 -7.30 7.19
C PHE A 141 -7.45 -7.82 7.14
N LEU A 142 -6.52 -7.03 6.59
CA LEU A 142 -5.11 -7.42 6.55
C LEU A 142 -4.54 -7.63 7.97
N ALA A 143 -4.89 -6.79 8.95
CA ALA A 143 -4.47 -6.97 10.33
C ALA A 143 -5.05 -8.24 10.98
N ARG A 144 -6.29 -8.64 10.63
CA ARG A 144 -6.87 -9.92 11.05
C ARG A 144 -6.06 -11.09 10.49
N ILE A 145 -5.72 -11.05 9.20
CA ILE A 145 -4.89 -12.08 8.55
C ILE A 145 -3.49 -12.13 9.20
N ASP A 146 -2.81 -11.00 9.33
CA ASP A 146 -1.47 -10.92 9.90
C ASP A 146 -1.47 -11.45 11.35
N ARG A 147 -2.55 -11.20 12.12
CA ARG A 147 -2.70 -11.75 13.48
C ARG A 147 -3.01 -13.25 13.50
N LEU A 148 -3.79 -13.77 12.55
CA LEU A 148 -4.01 -15.22 12.43
C LEU A 148 -2.70 -15.93 12.08
N LEU A 149 -1.91 -15.36 11.17
CA LEU A 149 -0.58 -15.85 10.79
C LEU A 149 0.37 -15.90 11.99
N SER A 150 0.41 -14.83 12.81
CA SER A 150 1.25 -14.79 14.02
C SER A 150 0.85 -15.79 15.10
N MET A 151 -0.34 -16.40 14.98
CA MET A 151 -0.88 -17.42 15.88
C MET A 151 -0.96 -18.80 15.21
N GLY A 152 -0.25 -19.00 14.09
CA GLY A 152 -0.21 -20.29 13.38
C GLY A 152 -1.53 -20.73 12.71
N HIS A 153 -2.55 -19.86 12.65
CA HIS A 153 -3.87 -20.17 12.07
C HIS A 153 -3.91 -19.97 10.54
N LEU A 154 -3.01 -20.68 9.85
CA LEU A 154 -2.78 -20.53 8.40
C LEU A 154 -4.01 -20.88 7.55
N ARG A 155 -4.75 -21.94 7.94
CA ARG A 155 -5.90 -22.42 7.17
C ARG A 155 -7.06 -21.44 7.23
N GLU A 156 -7.34 -20.93 8.42
CA GLU A 156 -8.39 -19.93 8.63
C GLU A 156 -8.05 -18.62 7.89
N ALA A 157 -6.77 -18.23 7.87
CA ALA A 157 -6.30 -17.09 7.09
C ALA A 157 -6.46 -17.32 5.56
N ASP A 158 -6.11 -18.51 5.06
CA ASP A 158 -6.31 -18.89 3.65
C ASP A 158 -7.78 -18.80 3.24
N GLU A 159 -8.68 -19.40 4.04
CA GLU A 159 -10.11 -19.41 3.77
C GLU A 159 -10.72 -18.00 3.76
N LEU A 160 -10.27 -17.10 4.65
CA LEU A 160 -10.71 -15.71 4.65
C LEU A 160 -10.25 -14.97 3.40
N ILE A 161 -8.98 -15.11 3.01
CA ILE A 161 -8.46 -14.48 1.79
C ILE A 161 -9.18 -14.98 0.55
N ARG A 162 -9.46 -16.28 0.47
CA ARG A 162 -10.18 -16.88 -0.67
C ARG A 162 -11.62 -16.37 -0.83
N ARG A 163 -12.28 -15.96 0.25
CA ARG A 163 -13.62 -15.37 0.20
C ARG A 163 -13.63 -13.97 -0.39
N VAL A 164 -12.56 -13.21 -0.17
CA VAL A 164 -12.43 -11.82 -0.63
C VAL A 164 -11.78 -11.74 -2.01
N GLY A 165 -10.88 -12.67 -2.32
CA GLY A 165 -10.06 -12.66 -3.52
C GLY A 165 -8.68 -12.02 -3.30
N PRO A 166 -7.60 -12.61 -3.83
CA PRO A 166 -6.23 -12.16 -3.63
C PRO A 166 -5.76 -11.13 -4.69
N GLU A 167 -6.63 -10.58 -5.53
CA GLU A 167 -6.24 -9.82 -6.73
C GLU A 167 -5.51 -8.50 -6.41
N GLU A 168 -5.77 -7.91 -5.25
CA GLU A 168 -5.05 -6.72 -4.79
C GLU A 168 -3.68 -7.10 -4.21
N SER A 169 -2.65 -6.32 -4.53
CA SER A 169 -1.25 -6.68 -4.27
C SER A 169 -0.93 -6.95 -2.80
N ARG A 170 -1.52 -6.22 -1.85
CA ARG A 170 -1.31 -6.45 -0.41
C ARG A 170 -1.96 -7.73 0.05
N ARG A 171 -3.14 -8.09 -0.48
CA ARG A 171 -3.79 -9.38 -0.21
C ARG A 171 -3.04 -10.53 -0.85
N PHE A 172 -2.58 -10.38 -2.10
CA PHE A 172 -1.76 -11.37 -2.78
C PHE A 172 -0.50 -11.71 -1.99
N ARG A 173 0.19 -10.71 -1.43
CA ARG A 173 1.39 -10.92 -0.60
C ARG A 173 1.10 -11.86 0.58
N ARG A 174 0.01 -11.65 1.30
CA ARG A 174 -0.39 -12.55 2.41
C ARG A 174 -0.79 -13.92 1.89
N ALA A 175 -1.53 -13.98 0.78
CA ALA A 175 -1.90 -15.24 0.15
C ALA A 175 -0.66 -16.07 -0.23
N PHE A 176 0.36 -15.41 -0.78
CA PHE A 176 1.63 -16.06 -1.12
C PHE A 176 2.39 -16.53 0.12
N ASP A 177 2.48 -15.70 1.17
CA ASP A 177 3.09 -16.08 2.45
C ASP A 177 2.38 -17.29 3.08
N ILE A 178 1.05 -17.31 3.08
CA ILE A 178 0.25 -18.45 3.54
C ILE A 178 0.52 -19.69 2.68
N ALA A 179 0.52 -19.55 1.35
CA ALA A 179 0.74 -20.65 0.43
C ALA A 179 2.15 -21.24 0.59
N LEU A 180 3.16 -20.39 0.82
CA LEU A 180 4.49 -20.80 1.24
C LEU A 180 4.38 -21.61 2.52
N LEU A 181 3.89 -21.06 3.63
CA LEU A 181 3.83 -21.81 4.90
C LEU A 181 3.01 -23.12 4.82
N MET A 182 2.01 -23.20 3.94
CA MET A 182 1.21 -24.43 3.71
C MET A 182 1.81 -25.41 2.69
N GLY A 183 2.79 -24.99 1.89
CA GLY A 183 3.44 -25.83 0.87
C GLY A 183 2.59 -25.99 -0.40
N THR A 184 1.75 -24.99 -0.66
CA THR A 184 0.79 -24.94 -1.79
C THR A 184 1.12 -23.80 -2.76
N GLU A 185 2.33 -23.25 -2.69
CA GLU A 185 2.79 -22.06 -3.40
C GLU A 185 2.83 -22.20 -4.93
N THR A 186 2.71 -23.41 -5.48
CA THR A 186 2.85 -23.65 -6.93
C THR A 186 1.82 -22.85 -7.74
N GLU A 187 0.60 -22.71 -7.23
CA GLU A 187 -0.43 -21.88 -7.86
C GLU A 187 -0.04 -20.39 -7.83
N ALA A 188 0.34 -19.90 -6.65
CA ALA A 188 0.75 -18.51 -6.48
C ALA A 188 1.99 -18.16 -7.31
N CYS A 189 2.92 -19.08 -7.48
CA CYS A 189 4.06 -18.91 -8.36
C CYS A 189 3.67 -18.77 -9.84
N ARG A 190 2.66 -19.51 -10.31
CA ARG A 190 2.15 -19.33 -11.69
C ARG A 190 1.53 -17.95 -11.88
N ILE A 191 0.85 -17.42 -10.86
CA ILE A 191 0.33 -16.05 -10.88
C ILE A 191 1.49 -15.05 -10.97
N ILE A 192 2.51 -15.16 -10.11
CA ILE A 192 3.71 -14.29 -10.11
C ILE A 192 4.40 -14.29 -11.48
N GLU A 193 4.54 -15.47 -12.11
CA GLU A 193 5.17 -15.58 -13.43
C GLU A 193 4.34 -14.91 -14.53
N SER A 194 3.01 -15.07 -14.49
CA SER A 194 2.10 -14.46 -15.48
C SER A 194 1.90 -12.95 -15.27
N ALA A 195 2.11 -12.45 -14.05
CA ALA A 195 1.92 -11.05 -13.67
C ALA A 195 3.09 -10.56 -12.79
N PRO A 196 4.26 -10.26 -13.38
CA PRO A 196 5.46 -9.89 -12.63
C PRO A 196 5.31 -8.65 -11.75
N ASP A 197 4.41 -7.72 -12.10
CA ASP A 197 4.15 -6.51 -11.32
C ASP A 197 3.50 -6.80 -9.95
N ILE A 198 2.93 -8.00 -9.78
CA ILE A 198 2.36 -8.48 -8.51
C ILE A 198 3.46 -9.13 -7.64
N SER A 199 4.59 -9.52 -8.24
CA SER A 199 5.70 -10.17 -7.55
C SER A 199 6.21 -9.32 -6.38
N PRO A 200 6.25 -9.86 -5.14
CA PRO A 200 6.59 -9.05 -3.97
C PRO A 200 8.04 -8.55 -4.00
N THR A 201 8.97 -9.43 -4.38
CA THR A 201 10.42 -9.22 -4.27
C THR A 201 11.20 -10.05 -5.31
N TYR A 202 12.49 -9.74 -5.52
CA TYR A 202 13.39 -10.55 -6.36
C TYR A 202 13.57 -11.99 -5.85
N PRO A 203 13.82 -12.24 -4.54
CA PRO A 203 13.86 -13.59 -4.01
C PRO A 203 12.60 -14.42 -4.30
N ALA A 204 11.41 -13.83 -4.16
CA ALA A 204 10.15 -14.52 -4.46
C ALA A 204 10.05 -14.90 -5.94
N ARG A 205 10.46 -14.00 -6.85
CA ARG A 205 10.51 -14.27 -8.28
C ARG A 205 11.48 -15.40 -8.63
N ILE A 206 12.69 -15.35 -8.09
CA ILE A 206 13.74 -16.37 -8.32
C ILE A 206 13.25 -17.73 -7.82
N PHE A 207 12.73 -17.78 -6.61
CA PHE A 207 12.14 -18.97 -6.02
C PHE A 207 11.01 -19.53 -6.89
N CYS A 208 10.08 -18.69 -7.35
CA CYS A 208 8.97 -19.16 -8.18
C CYS A 208 9.41 -19.63 -9.57
N LEU A 209 10.38 -18.98 -10.22
CA LEU A 209 10.95 -19.45 -11.47
C LEU A 209 11.54 -20.86 -11.31
N ALA A 210 12.34 -21.07 -10.26
CA ALA A 210 12.91 -22.37 -9.94
C ALA A 210 11.82 -23.43 -9.64
N ARG A 211 10.82 -23.07 -8.82
CA ARG A 211 9.70 -23.94 -8.44
C ARG A 211 8.87 -24.40 -9.65
N LEU A 212 8.80 -23.58 -10.70
CA LEU A 212 8.12 -23.88 -11.95
C LEU A 212 9.03 -24.57 -12.99
N GLY A 213 10.29 -24.85 -12.65
CA GLY A 213 11.25 -25.54 -13.50
C GLY A 213 12.06 -24.63 -14.43
N ASN A 214 11.88 -23.32 -14.34
CA ASN A 214 12.62 -22.32 -15.14
C ASN A 214 13.97 -21.97 -14.50
N TRP A 215 14.78 -22.99 -14.21
CA TRP A 215 16.05 -22.89 -13.48
C TRP A 215 17.05 -21.92 -14.14
N GLN A 216 17.22 -21.99 -15.46
CA GLN A 216 18.11 -21.09 -16.19
C GLN A 216 17.68 -19.62 -16.05
N VAL A 217 16.37 -19.36 -16.08
CA VAL A 217 15.85 -18.00 -15.91
C VAL A 217 16.01 -17.53 -14.47
N ALA A 218 15.82 -18.42 -13.49
CA ALA A 218 16.05 -18.14 -12.08
C ALA A 218 17.52 -17.73 -11.84
N ALA A 219 18.48 -18.50 -12.36
CA ALA A 219 19.91 -18.22 -12.23
C ALA A 219 20.32 -16.90 -12.90
N LEU A 220 19.81 -16.63 -14.11
CA LEU A 220 20.04 -15.33 -14.78
C LEU A 220 19.44 -14.16 -13.97
N THR A 221 18.26 -14.36 -13.38
CA THR A 221 17.61 -13.35 -12.54
C THR A 221 18.41 -13.08 -11.28
N LEU A 222 18.97 -14.12 -10.65
CA LEU A 222 19.86 -14.01 -9.50
C LEU A 222 21.13 -13.22 -9.85
N GLY A 223 21.86 -13.61 -10.88
CA GLY A 223 23.10 -12.91 -11.28
C GLY A 223 22.87 -11.44 -11.66
N ASN A 224 21.73 -11.12 -12.27
CA ASN A 224 21.35 -9.72 -12.52
C ASN A 224 21.06 -8.96 -11.22
N ALA A 225 20.37 -9.57 -10.26
CA ALA A 225 20.05 -8.95 -8.98
C ALA A 225 21.31 -8.72 -8.13
N GLU A 226 22.26 -9.66 -8.17
CA GLU A 226 23.60 -9.56 -7.57
C GLU A 226 24.38 -8.39 -8.18
N ALA A 227 24.51 -8.34 -9.51
CA ALA A 227 25.25 -7.28 -10.20
C ALA A 227 24.69 -5.87 -9.95
N LEU A 228 23.38 -5.77 -9.67
CA LEU A 228 22.70 -4.53 -9.34
C LEU A 228 22.70 -4.22 -7.83
N GLY A 229 23.22 -5.10 -6.98
CA GLY A 229 23.27 -4.94 -5.53
C GLY A 229 21.87 -4.90 -4.88
N ILE A 230 20.91 -5.65 -5.42
CA ILE A 230 19.52 -5.68 -4.95
C ILE A 230 19.36 -6.58 -3.72
N LEU A 231 20.14 -7.67 -3.66
CA LEU A 231 20.05 -8.69 -2.63
C LEU A 231 21.04 -8.42 -1.49
N THR A 232 20.69 -8.82 -0.27
CA THR A 232 21.69 -8.89 0.80
C THR A 232 22.61 -10.10 0.61
N PRO A 233 23.83 -10.10 1.18
CA PRO A 233 24.73 -11.25 1.09
C PRO A 233 24.12 -12.56 1.61
N GLU A 234 23.26 -12.47 2.64
CA GLU A 234 22.56 -13.63 3.19
C GLU A 234 21.48 -14.17 2.24
N GLU A 235 20.73 -13.29 1.58
CA GLU A 235 19.73 -13.68 0.57
C GLU A 235 20.39 -14.30 -0.65
N GLU A 236 21.47 -13.69 -1.14
CA GLU A 236 22.27 -14.19 -2.26
C GLU A 236 22.82 -15.58 -1.95
N GLY A 237 23.50 -15.73 -0.81
CA GLY A 237 24.06 -17.02 -0.39
C GLY A 237 23.00 -18.11 -0.29
N LEU A 238 21.83 -17.81 0.30
CA LEU A 238 20.74 -18.79 0.42
C LEU A 238 20.14 -19.17 -0.95
N LEU A 239 19.97 -18.19 -1.85
CA LEU A 239 19.44 -18.44 -3.20
C LEU A 239 20.43 -19.21 -4.08
N LEU A 240 21.74 -18.97 -3.94
CA LEU A 240 22.78 -19.73 -4.63
C LEU A 240 22.74 -21.22 -4.25
N HIS A 241 22.70 -21.53 -2.95
CA HIS A 241 22.57 -22.91 -2.47
C HIS A 241 21.26 -23.56 -2.92
N PHE A 242 20.18 -22.78 -3.03
CA PHE A 242 18.89 -23.27 -3.51
C PHE A 242 18.89 -23.59 -5.02
N LEU A 243 19.57 -22.79 -5.85
CA LEU A 243 19.57 -22.99 -7.30
C LEU A 243 20.62 -24.00 -7.78
N ASP A 244 21.76 -24.08 -7.11
CA ASP A 244 22.89 -24.93 -7.52
C ASP A 244 23.50 -25.67 -6.32
N PRO A 245 22.78 -26.63 -5.71
CA PRO A 245 23.25 -27.32 -4.51
C PRO A 245 24.56 -28.08 -4.71
N ASP A 246 24.83 -28.55 -5.94
CA ASP A 246 26.04 -29.31 -6.26
C ASP A 246 27.29 -28.41 -6.26
N LEU A 247 27.16 -27.16 -6.72
CA LEU A 247 28.26 -26.20 -6.74
C LEU A 247 28.72 -25.80 -5.33
N PHE A 248 27.82 -25.84 -4.36
CA PHE A 248 28.06 -25.46 -2.97
C PHE A 248 28.13 -26.68 -2.02
N GLU A 249 28.37 -27.88 -2.56
CA GLU A 249 28.52 -29.07 -1.74
C GLU A 249 29.71 -28.93 -0.77
N GLY A 250 29.42 -28.90 0.54
CA GLY A 250 30.42 -28.75 1.60
C GLY A 250 30.66 -27.32 2.07
N ASP A 251 30.07 -26.32 1.41
CA ASP A 251 30.06 -24.94 1.89
C ASP A 251 29.03 -24.78 3.02
N SER A 252 29.27 -23.81 3.91
CA SER A 252 28.36 -23.51 5.00
C SER A 252 27.23 -22.60 4.53
N LEU A 253 25.99 -23.00 4.79
CA LEU A 253 24.83 -22.12 4.61
C LEU A 253 24.93 -20.86 5.49
N PRO A 254 24.35 -19.72 5.03
CA PRO A 254 24.13 -18.58 5.90
C PRO A 254 23.34 -19.00 7.15
N ALA A 255 23.70 -18.43 8.30
CA ALA A 255 22.95 -18.71 9.53
C ALA A 255 21.49 -18.25 9.39
N PRO A 256 20.50 -19.10 9.73
CA PRO A 256 19.11 -18.70 9.62
C PRO A 256 18.81 -17.53 10.57
N PRO A 257 17.99 -16.55 10.13
CA PRO A 257 17.56 -15.47 11.01
C PRO A 257 16.69 -16.00 12.14
N ARG A 258 16.68 -15.30 13.28
CA ARG A 258 15.83 -15.67 14.44
C ARG A 258 14.33 -15.67 14.09
N LEU A 259 13.91 -14.78 13.19
CA LEU A 259 12.54 -14.67 12.69
C LEU A 259 12.61 -14.70 11.16
N PRO A 260 12.61 -15.90 10.55
CA PRO A 260 12.63 -16.03 9.10
C PRO A 260 11.30 -15.56 8.51
N SER A 261 11.35 -14.98 7.32
CA SER A 261 10.16 -14.82 6.49
C SER A 261 9.64 -16.18 6.02
N PRO A 262 8.35 -16.30 5.64
CA PRO A 262 7.81 -17.51 5.01
C PRO A 262 8.63 -18.05 3.85
N LEU A 263 9.16 -17.15 3.02
CA LEU A 263 10.01 -17.50 1.89
C LEU A 263 11.36 -18.04 2.35
N GLN A 264 12.00 -17.39 3.32
CA GLN A 264 13.26 -17.89 3.89
C GLN A 264 13.06 -19.27 4.52
N PHE A 265 12.00 -19.45 5.31
CA PHE A 265 11.66 -20.74 5.91
C PHE A 265 11.56 -21.84 4.84
N ARG A 266 10.90 -21.56 3.71
CA ARG A 266 10.79 -22.51 2.59
C ARG A 266 12.09 -22.73 1.82
N LEU A 267 12.92 -21.71 1.64
CA LEU A 267 14.23 -21.85 1.03
C LEU A 267 15.14 -22.74 1.89
N PHE A 268 15.20 -22.51 3.21
CA PHE A 268 15.95 -23.33 4.16
C PHE A 268 15.47 -24.79 4.17
N GLU A 269 14.16 -25.01 4.11
CA GLU A 269 13.62 -26.37 3.96
C GLU A 269 14.04 -27.04 2.65
N ALA A 270 14.05 -26.29 1.54
CA ALA A 270 14.41 -26.79 0.22
C ALA A 270 15.90 -27.15 0.10
N VAL A 271 16.80 -26.40 0.74
CA VAL A 271 18.24 -26.71 0.79
C VAL A 271 18.59 -27.79 1.82
N GLY A 272 17.62 -28.25 2.62
CA GLY A 272 17.78 -29.34 3.57
C GLY A 272 18.18 -28.94 5.00
N ASP A 273 18.31 -27.65 5.29
CA ASP A 273 18.63 -27.11 6.62
C ASP A 273 17.37 -26.56 7.29
N ARG A 274 16.52 -27.48 7.78
CA ARG A 274 15.21 -27.13 8.33
C ARG A 274 15.33 -26.28 9.60
N ILE A 275 14.73 -25.10 9.58
CA ILE A 275 14.64 -24.24 10.75
C ILE A 275 13.75 -24.91 11.82
N PRO A 276 14.24 -25.06 13.07
CA PRO A 276 13.42 -25.57 14.17
C PRO A 276 12.21 -24.67 14.43
N THR A 277 11.02 -25.25 14.50
CA THR A 277 9.76 -24.50 14.70
C THR A 277 9.45 -24.21 16.16
N GLU A 278 10.23 -24.75 17.11
CA GLU A 278 9.98 -24.63 18.56
C GLU A 278 10.04 -23.19 19.09
N GLN A 279 10.80 -22.32 18.41
CA GLN A 279 10.99 -20.92 18.78
C GLN A 279 10.24 -19.95 17.84
N LEU A 280 9.57 -20.49 16.82
CA LEU A 280 8.77 -19.68 15.91
C LEU A 280 7.42 -19.36 16.57
N PRO A 281 6.83 -18.18 16.31
CA PRO A 281 5.48 -17.89 16.75
C PRO A 281 4.51 -18.82 16.01
N VAL A 282 4.02 -19.84 16.72
CA VAL A 282 2.93 -20.74 16.31
C VAL A 282 1.81 -20.70 17.32
#